data_AF-A0A534BPU7-F1
#
_entry.id   AF-A0A534BPU7-F1
#
_cell.length_a   1.000
_cell.length_b   1.000
_cell.length_c   1.000
_cell.angle_alpha   90.00
_cell.angle_beta   90.00
_cell.angle_gamma   90.00
#
_symmetry.space_group_name_H-M   'P 1'
#
loop_
_entity.id
_entity.type
_entity.pdbx_description
1 polymer ?
#
loop_
_entity_poly.entity_id
_entity_poly.type
_entity_poly.pdbx_seq_one_letter_code
_entity_poly.pdbx_strand_id
1 'polypeptide(L)'
;MIRKIFRGGFAAGVLGLGALSLGSSLGSAAELRAVELSASDDGAQLTLDLSEGAQHKLFTLEHPDRVVVDLLHTNLADGVRAPGPEGVVTEVRFGAQPDGTLRVVAELKSALPAHSGWAPEEEGHRLILTLGEPAAAAQAPPKTVRAPHAPRGGCGSRGRGSRGYRPRRHPREGRDACHRAGSRPAHRRRTRHAGRADARSR
;
A
#
# COMPACT_ATOMS: atom_id res chain seq x y z
N MET A 1 -24.51 -55.39 73.41
CA MET A 1 -25.66 -54.62 72.88
C MET A 1 -25.12 -53.32 72.28
N ILE A 2 -24.81 -53.29 70.99
CA ILE A 2 -24.19 -52.13 70.31
C ILE A 2 -25.17 -51.62 69.25
N ARG A 3 -25.55 -50.35 69.41
CA ARG A 3 -26.50 -49.61 68.58
C ARG A 3 -25.74 -48.64 67.66
N LYS A 4 -26.18 -48.60 66.39
CA LYS A 4 -26.22 -47.46 65.44
C LYS A 4 -24.88 -46.78 65.11
N ILE A 5 -24.28 -47.00 63.94
CA ILE A 5 -24.61 -46.44 62.60
C ILE A 5 -24.83 -44.91 62.64
N PHE A 6 -23.85 -44.16 62.13
CA PHE A 6 -24.10 -42.89 61.44
C PHE A 6 -23.25 -42.80 60.16
N ARG A 7 -23.93 -42.38 59.10
CA ARG A 7 -23.56 -42.42 57.68
C ARG A 7 -22.96 -41.10 57.23
N GLY A 8 -22.16 -41.17 56.17
CA GLY A 8 -21.84 -40.05 55.25
C GLY A 8 -20.37 -39.63 55.33
N GLY A 9 -19.48 -39.85 54.35
CA GLY A 9 -19.67 -40.23 52.96
C GLY A 9 -19.71 -39.00 52.05
N PHE A 10 -18.55 -38.48 51.65
CA PHE A 10 -18.32 -37.77 50.39
C PHE A 10 -16.82 -37.84 50.05
N ALA A 11 -16.42 -38.90 49.35
CA ALA A 11 -15.14 -38.99 48.68
C ALA A 11 -15.34 -38.51 47.23
N ALA A 12 -14.92 -37.29 46.92
CA ALA A 12 -14.90 -36.78 45.55
C ALA A 12 -13.61 -37.25 44.88
N GLY A 13 -13.72 -38.32 44.10
CA GLY A 13 -12.64 -38.86 43.27
C GLY A 13 -12.43 -38.01 42.02
N VAL A 14 -11.18 -37.61 41.81
CA VAL A 14 -10.64 -36.98 40.61
C VAL A 14 -10.53 -38.04 39.49
N LEU A 15 -11.21 -37.83 38.36
CA LEU A 15 -10.94 -38.56 37.10
C LEU A 15 -11.18 -37.64 35.89
N GLY A 16 -10.08 -37.05 35.45
CA GLY A 16 -9.75 -36.50 34.12
C GLY A 16 -10.86 -36.18 33.12
N LEU A 17 -11.18 -34.88 33.02
CA LEU A 17 -11.50 -34.23 31.75
C LEU A 17 -10.33 -33.32 31.39
N GLY A 18 -9.37 -33.85 30.63
CA GLY A 18 -8.34 -33.04 29.97
C GLY A 18 -8.95 -32.33 28.77
N ALA A 19 -9.75 -31.29 29.00
CA ALA A 19 -10.13 -30.36 27.96
C ALA A 19 -8.88 -29.53 27.62
N LEU A 20 -8.12 -29.97 26.63
CA LEU A 20 -7.09 -29.16 25.98
C LEU A 20 -7.82 -28.01 25.28
N SER A 21 -8.01 -26.90 25.99
CA SER A 21 -8.45 -25.63 25.42
C SER A 21 -7.37 -25.15 24.47
N LEU A 22 -7.48 -25.46 23.18
CA LEU A 22 -6.73 -24.75 22.14
C LEU A 22 -7.22 -23.30 22.16
N GLY A 23 -6.57 -22.47 22.99
CA GLY A 23 -6.73 -21.03 22.98
C GLY A 23 -6.33 -20.53 21.61
N SER A 24 -7.32 -20.25 20.78
CA SER A 24 -7.10 -19.50 19.54
C SER A 24 -6.70 -18.10 19.99
N SER A 25 -5.42 -17.77 19.83
CA SER A 25 -4.97 -16.39 19.91
C SER A 25 -5.71 -15.64 18.81
N LEU A 26 -6.84 -15.04 19.15
CA LEU A 26 -7.41 -13.96 18.35
C LEU A 26 -6.35 -12.88 18.41
N GLY A 27 -5.51 -12.80 17.39
CA GLY A 27 -4.56 -11.69 17.25
C GLY A 27 -5.36 -10.40 17.33
N SER A 28 -4.94 -9.49 18.21
CA SER A 28 -5.51 -8.15 18.21
C SER A 28 -5.21 -7.52 16.85
N ALA A 29 -6.15 -6.75 16.33
CA ALA A 29 -5.84 -5.85 15.23
C ALA A 29 -5.02 -4.68 15.79
N ALA A 30 -4.02 -4.23 15.04
CA ALA A 30 -3.29 -3.03 15.40
C ALA A 30 -4.22 -1.81 15.32
N GLU A 31 -3.93 -0.77 16.09
CA GLU A 31 -4.68 0.48 16.07
C GLU A 31 -3.77 1.63 15.67
N LEU A 32 -4.18 2.42 14.68
CA LEU A 32 -3.55 3.70 14.36
C LEU A 32 -4.04 4.75 15.35
N ARG A 33 -3.15 5.19 16.24
CA ARG A 33 -3.44 6.07 17.38
C ARG A 33 -3.17 7.53 17.11
N ALA A 34 -2.18 7.83 16.27
CA ALA A 34 -1.86 9.20 15.89
C ALA A 34 -1.23 9.25 14.51
N VAL A 35 -1.41 10.39 13.85
CA VAL A 35 -0.79 10.69 12.56
C VAL A 35 -0.24 12.10 12.64
N GLU A 36 1.06 12.23 12.40
CA GLU A 36 1.76 13.50 12.38
C GLU A 36 2.37 13.71 11.00
N LEU A 37 2.16 14.90 10.44
CA LEU A 37 2.77 15.34 9.19
C LEU A 37 3.74 16.47 9.51
N SER A 38 4.95 16.37 8.98
CA SER A 38 5.92 17.46 8.98
C SER A 38 6.45 17.65 7.57
N ALA A 39 6.48 18.89 7.09
CA ALA A 39 7.05 19.21 5.78
C ALA A 39 8.39 19.94 5.88
N SER A 40 9.23 19.69 4.87
CA SER A 40 10.50 20.37 4.64
C SER A 40 10.49 21.01 3.24
N ASP A 41 11.51 21.80 2.90
CA ASP A 41 11.60 22.44 1.58
C ASP A 41 11.59 21.42 0.42
N ASP A 42 12.24 20.27 0.61
CA ASP A 42 12.43 19.24 -0.43
C ASP A 42 11.47 18.04 -0.33
N GLY A 43 10.58 18.01 0.68
CA GLY A 43 9.77 16.81 0.93
C GLY A 43 8.85 16.90 2.14
N ALA A 44 8.41 15.74 2.63
CA ALA A 44 7.60 15.63 3.83
C ALA A 44 7.79 14.28 4.52
N GLN A 45 7.49 14.24 5.81
CA GLN A 45 7.50 13.03 6.62
C GLN A 45 6.13 12.83 7.25
N LEU A 46 5.53 11.66 7.04
CA LEU A 46 4.30 11.23 7.69
C LEU A 46 4.63 10.15 8.71
N THR A 47 4.41 10.44 9.98
CA THR A 47 4.66 9.51 11.09
C THR A 47 3.33 8.93 11.56
N LEU A 48 3.24 7.61 11.60
CA LEU A 48 2.06 6.84 11.99
C LEU A 48 2.36 6.11 13.30
N ASP A 49 1.67 6.47 14.37
CA ASP A 49 1.80 5.83 15.69
C ASP A 49 0.80 4.68 15.81
N LEU A 50 1.31 3.46 15.96
CA LEU A 50 0.53 2.23 16.02
C LEU A 50 0.60 1.61 17.42
N SER A 51 -0.46 0.90 17.81
CA SER A 51 -0.49 0.16 19.07
C SER A 51 0.50 -1.00 19.13
N GLU A 52 0.81 -1.59 17.97
CA GLU A 52 1.70 -2.74 17.80
C GLU A 52 2.29 -2.75 16.38
N GLY A 53 3.28 -3.62 16.14
CA GLY A 53 3.86 -3.79 14.81
C GLY A 53 2.85 -4.36 13.81
N ALA A 54 2.72 -3.71 12.66
CA ALA A 54 1.80 -4.12 11.59
C ALA A 54 2.57 -4.39 10.28
N GLN A 55 2.02 -5.26 9.43
CA GLN A 55 2.53 -5.38 8.06
C GLN A 55 1.99 -4.24 7.22
N HIS A 56 2.84 -3.65 6.37
CA HIS A 56 2.43 -2.55 5.50
C HIS A 56 2.88 -2.72 4.06
N LYS A 57 2.15 -2.09 3.15
CA LYS A 57 2.51 -1.99 1.73
C LYS A 57 2.48 -0.53 1.31
N LEU A 58 3.61 -0.05 0.82
CA LEU A 58 3.77 1.31 0.28
C LEU A 58 3.78 1.27 -1.24
N PHE A 59 3.01 2.16 -1.87
CA PHE A 59 3.02 2.38 -3.31
C PHE A 59 2.55 3.79 -3.67
N THR A 60 2.82 4.22 -4.89
CA THR A 60 2.39 5.50 -5.42
C THR A 60 1.35 5.32 -6.52
N LEU A 61 0.47 6.29 -6.67
CA LEU A 61 -0.49 6.38 -7.77
C LEU A 61 -0.35 7.73 -8.45
N GLU A 62 -0.63 7.76 -9.74
CA GLU A 62 -0.65 8.98 -10.55
C GLU A 62 -2.11 9.42 -10.81
N HIS A 63 -2.27 10.67 -11.25
CA HIS A 63 -3.56 11.26 -11.64
C HIS A 63 -4.68 11.26 -10.54
N PRO A 64 -4.60 12.11 -9.49
CA PRO A 64 -3.46 12.91 -9.05
C PRO A 64 -2.35 12.08 -8.40
N ASP A 65 -1.17 12.70 -8.29
CA ASP A 65 0.00 12.14 -7.60
C ASP A 65 -0.33 11.92 -6.12
N ARG A 66 -0.20 10.68 -5.66
CA ARG A 66 -0.48 10.32 -4.26
C ARG A 66 0.35 9.15 -3.82
N VAL A 67 0.64 9.14 -2.53
CA VAL A 67 1.31 8.05 -1.84
C VAL A 67 0.30 7.33 -0.98
N VAL A 68 0.28 6.02 -1.09
CA VAL A 68 -0.66 5.15 -0.40
C VAL A 68 0.12 4.16 0.44
N VAL A 69 -0.21 4.10 1.72
CA VAL A 69 0.20 3.01 2.60
C VAL A 69 -1.02 2.21 3.01
N ASP A 70 -0.94 0.91 2.78
CA ASP A 70 -1.91 -0.07 3.26
C ASP A 70 -1.35 -0.74 4.51
N LEU A 71 -2.05 -0.62 5.63
CA LEU A 71 -1.72 -1.25 6.91
C LEU A 71 -2.64 -2.45 7.13
N LEU A 72 -2.07 -3.66 7.08
CA LEU A 72 -2.85 -4.90 7.17
C LEU A 72 -3.32 -5.12 8.60
N HIS A 73 -4.54 -5.65 8.77
CA HIS A 73 -5.13 -5.96 10.07
C HIS A 73 -5.04 -4.79 11.07
N THR A 74 -5.30 -3.58 10.58
CA THR A 74 -5.16 -2.35 11.35
C THR A 74 -6.47 -1.58 11.33
N ASN A 75 -6.90 -1.08 12.49
CA ASN A 75 -8.06 -0.22 12.65
C ASN A 75 -7.64 1.23 12.93
N LEU A 76 -8.49 2.18 12.60
CA LEU A 76 -8.30 3.57 13.00
C LEU A 76 -8.84 3.74 14.43
N ALA A 77 -8.02 4.22 15.36
CA ALA A 77 -8.48 4.48 16.73
C ALA A 77 -9.50 5.63 16.76
N ASP A 78 -10.38 5.59 17.76
CA ASP A 78 -11.39 6.62 17.95
C ASP A 78 -10.76 8.00 18.17
N GLY A 79 -11.33 9.02 17.52
CA GLY A 79 -10.89 10.40 17.67
C GLY A 79 -9.67 10.80 16.83
N VAL A 80 -9.00 9.85 16.17
CA VAL A 80 -7.90 10.18 15.25
C VAL A 80 -8.43 10.99 14.06
N ARG A 81 -7.67 12.00 13.68
CA ARG A 81 -7.98 12.91 12.57
C ARG A 81 -6.79 12.96 11.62
N ALA A 82 -7.09 13.13 10.34
CA ALA A 82 -6.04 13.34 9.36
C ALA A 82 -5.41 14.72 9.62
N PRO A 83 -4.07 14.84 9.55
CA PRO A 83 -3.42 16.14 9.62
C PRO A 83 -3.86 17.02 8.44
N GLY A 84 -3.78 18.34 8.64
CA GLY A 84 -4.05 19.31 7.59
C GLY A 84 -3.00 19.28 6.48
N PRO A 85 -3.25 19.99 5.36
CA PRO A 85 -2.26 20.15 4.29
C PRO A 85 -1.00 20.86 4.80
N GLU A 86 0.17 20.35 4.42
CA GLU A 86 1.47 20.93 4.77
C GLU A 86 2.51 20.67 3.68
N GLY A 87 3.27 21.71 3.30
CA GLY A 87 4.33 21.63 2.28
C GLY A 87 3.87 21.01 0.96
N VAL A 88 4.46 19.87 0.59
CA VAL A 88 4.14 19.13 -0.65
C VAL A 88 2.85 18.30 -0.57
N VAL A 89 2.34 18.05 0.64
CA VAL A 89 1.12 17.24 0.87
C VAL A 89 -0.11 18.14 0.86
N THR A 90 -1.07 17.86 -0.01
CA THR A 90 -2.30 18.65 -0.17
C THR A 90 -3.48 18.10 0.62
N GLU A 91 -3.49 16.80 0.90
CA GLU A 91 -4.56 16.16 1.67
C GLU A 91 -4.05 14.84 2.25
N VAL A 92 -4.44 14.53 3.49
CA VAL A 92 -4.27 13.19 4.07
C VAL A 92 -5.64 12.58 4.33
N ARG A 93 -5.84 11.33 3.95
CA ARG A 93 -7.12 10.63 4.05
C ARG A 93 -6.94 9.24 4.62
N PHE A 94 -7.95 8.78 5.35
CA PHE A 94 -8.03 7.42 5.84
C PHE A 94 -9.19 6.69 5.15
N GLY A 95 -9.01 5.41 4.88
CA GLY A 95 -10.04 4.54 4.33
C GLY A 95 -9.89 3.11 4.80
N ALA A 96 -10.85 2.63 5.59
CA ALA A 96 -10.94 1.21 5.91
C ALA A 96 -11.33 0.42 4.66
N GLN A 97 -10.61 -0.67 4.39
CA GLN A 97 -10.90 -1.59 3.30
C GLN A 97 -11.67 -2.82 3.84
N PRO A 98 -12.46 -3.52 2.99
CA PRO A 98 -13.28 -4.65 3.42
C PRO A 98 -12.49 -5.86 3.97
N ASP A 99 -11.20 -5.95 3.68
CA ASP A 99 -10.29 -7.01 4.11
C ASP A 99 -9.65 -6.75 5.48
N GLY A 100 -10.04 -5.66 6.17
CA GLY A 100 -9.45 -5.25 7.44
C GLY A 100 -8.14 -4.46 7.28
N THR A 101 -7.81 -4.01 6.06
CA THR A 101 -6.69 -3.11 5.81
C THR A 101 -7.09 -1.66 6.04
N LEU A 102 -6.29 -0.90 6.79
CA LEU A 102 -6.41 0.54 6.88
C LEU A 102 -5.54 1.19 5.80
N ARG A 103 -6.16 1.90 4.86
CA ARG A 103 -5.47 2.67 3.83
C ARG A 103 -5.29 4.11 4.30
N VAL A 104 -4.05 4.59 4.32
CA VAL A 104 -3.71 6.00 4.48
C VAL A 104 -3.22 6.54 3.14
N VAL A 105 -3.81 7.64 2.69
CA VAL A 105 -3.50 8.27 1.41
C VAL A 105 -3.01 9.69 1.67
N ALA A 106 -1.83 10.03 1.18
CA ALA A 106 -1.32 11.39 1.11
C ALA A 106 -1.35 11.86 -0.34
N GLU A 107 -2.21 12.82 -0.67
CA GLU A 107 -2.25 13.47 -1.98
C GLU A 107 -1.14 14.55 -2.05
N LEU A 108 -0.42 14.61 -3.17
CA LEU A 108 0.77 15.44 -3.33
C LEU A 108 0.58 16.52 -4.40
N LYS A 109 1.31 17.62 -4.27
CA LYS A 109 1.40 18.68 -5.29
C LYS A 109 2.15 18.23 -6.55
N SER A 110 3.08 17.30 -6.40
CA SER A 110 3.90 16.74 -7.47
C SER A 110 4.40 15.36 -7.07
N ALA A 111 4.64 14.51 -8.07
CA ALA A 111 5.24 13.20 -7.87
C ALA A 111 6.57 13.28 -7.10
N LEU A 112 6.66 12.53 -6.01
CA LEU A 112 7.87 12.33 -5.22
C LEU A 112 8.06 10.83 -4.95
N PRO A 113 9.32 10.36 -4.83
CA PRO A 113 9.59 9.03 -4.32
C PRO A 113 9.10 8.90 -2.87
N ALA A 114 8.71 7.70 -2.47
CA ALA A 114 8.23 7.42 -1.13
C ALA A 114 8.99 6.24 -0.54
N HIS A 115 9.41 6.39 0.71
CA HIS A 115 10.15 5.40 1.47
C HIS A 115 9.43 5.16 2.80
N SER A 116 9.50 3.94 3.31
CA SER A 116 8.96 3.59 4.63
C SER A 116 10.06 2.98 5.49
N GLY A 117 10.12 3.38 6.75
CA GLY A 117 10.99 2.79 7.77
C GLY A 117 10.28 2.72 9.11
N TRP A 118 10.55 1.68 9.90
CA TRP A 118 10.12 1.62 11.28
C TRP A 118 11.10 2.41 12.16
N ALA A 119 10.56 3.20 13.08
CA ALA A 119 11.36 3.75 14.16
C ALA A 119 11.91 2.62 15.07
N PRO A 120 12.99 2.86 15.83
CA PRO A 120 13.42 1.94 16.86
C PRO A 120 12.29 1.65 17.86
N GLU A 121 12.22 0.40 18.32
CA GLU A 121 11.12 -0.10 19.15
C GLU A 121 11.04 0.60 20.53
N GLU A 122 12.16 1.16 21.00
CA GLU A 122 12.25 1.99 22.22
C GLU A 122 11.36 3.25 22.14
N GLU A 123 11.09 3.75 20.93
CA GLU A 123 10.19 4.89 20.66
C GLU A 123 8.74 4.45 20.35
N GLY A 124 8.44 3.15 20.52
CA GLY A 124 7.15 2.54 20.23
C GLY A 124 7.01 2.03 18.79
N HIS A 125 5.81 1.59 18.43
CA HIS A 125 5.53 1.05 17.09
C HIS A 125 5.17 2.19 16.12
N ARG A 126 6.19 2.94 15.68
CA ARG A 126 6.02 4.06 14.75
C ARG A 126 6.50 3.71 13.35
N LEU A 127 5.61 3.87 12.38
CA LEU A 127 5.94 3.78 10.96
C LEU A 127 6.18 5.17 10.41
N ILE A 128 7.37 5.41 9.88
CA ILE A 128 7.79 6.67 9.29
C ILE A 128 7.74 6.52 7.77
N LEU A 129 6.99 7.40 7.11
CA LEU A 129 6.96 7.53 5.66
C LEU A 129 7.68 8.81 5.26
N THR A 130 8.75 8.67 4.49
CA THR A 130 9.51 9.80 3.94
C THR A 130 9.15 10.00 2.48
N LEU A 131 8.69 11.21 2.15
CA LEU A 131 8.34 11.67 0.83
C LEU A 131 9.46 12.57 0.30
N GLY A 132 10.10 12.18 -0.79
CA GLY A 132 11.30 12.83 -1.30
C GLY A 132 12.56 12.00 -1.04
N GLU A 133 13.73 12.63 -1.17
CA GLU A 133 14.99 11.94 -0.91
C GLU A 133 15.10 11.57 0.58
N PRO A 134 15.34 10.30 0.91
CA PRO A 134 15.48 9.89 2.28
C PRO A 134 16.76 10.50 2.85
N ALA A 135 16.62 11.32 3.90
CA ALA A 135 17.77 11.64 4.75
C ALA A 135 18.38 10.30 5.21
N ALA A 136 19.71 10.18 5.17
CA ALA A 136 20.45 8.92 5.23
C ALA A 136 20.38 8.12 6.55
N ALA A 137 19.25 8.13 7.26
CA ALA A 137 18.99 7.33 8.45
C ALA A 137 17.97 6.21 8.17
N ALA A 138 18.43 4.97 8.35
CA ALA A 138 17.66 3.75 8.61
C ALA A 138 16.64 3.27 7.55
N GLN A 139 17.10 3.04 6.32
CA GLN A 139 16.40 2.12 5.42
C GLN A 139 17.00 0.72 5.54
N ALA A 140 16.35 -0.15 6.32
CA ALA A 140 16.50 -1.58 6.11
C ALA A 140 15.74 -1.94 4.82
N PRO A 141 16.40 -2.42 3.76
CA PRO A 141 15.75 -2.67 2.48
C PRO A 141 14.65 -3.73 2.61
N PRO A 142 13.50 -3.57 1.94
CA PRO A 142 12.48 -4.61 1.91
C PRO A 142 13.09 -5.87 1.29
N LYS A 143 13.03 -6.98 2.01
CA LYS A 143 13.37 -8.31 1.48
C LYS A 143 12.42 -8.59 0.33
N THR A 144 12.87 -8.32 -0.90
CA THR A 144 12.23 -8.84 -2.09
C THR A 144 12.32 -10.35 -2.01
N VAL A 145 11.21 -11.00 -1.67
CA VAL A 145 11.07 -12.45 -1.81
C VAL A 145 11.16 -12.74 -3.30
N ARG A 146 12.35 -13.12 -3.75
CA ARG A 146 12.57 -13.68 -5.09
C ARG A 146 11.84 -15.02 -5.11
N ALA A 147 10.63 -15.03 -5.66
CA ALA A 147 9.95 -16.27 -6.01
C ALA A 147 10.88 -17.08 -6.94
N PRO A 148 11.22 -18.34 -6.64
CA PRO A 148 11.94 -19.19 -7.57
C PRO A 148 10.98 -19.64 -8.68
N HIS A 149 11.15 -19.09 -9.89
CA HIS A 149 10.34 -19.49 -11.05
C HIS A 149 10.85 -20.83 -11.60
N ALA A 150 9.96 -21.83 -11.51
CA ALA A 150 9.73 -23.07 -12.28
C ALA A 150 10.80 -23.65 -13.26
N PRO A 151 10.87 -25.00 -13.36
CA PRO A 151 11.83 -25.70 -14.21
C PRO A 151 11.48 -25.55 -15.70
N ARG A 152 12.49 -25.19 -16.51
CA ARG A 152 12.37 -25.23 -17.97
C ARG A 152 12.33 -26.70 -18.41
N GLY A 153 11.21 -27.09 -19.01
CA GLY A 153 10.99 -28.40 -19.59
C GLY A 153 12.07 -28.77 -20.60
N GLY A 154 12.61 -29.97 -20.45
CA GLY A 154 13.38 -30.63 -21.48
C GLY A 154 12.44 -31.12 -22.58
N CYS A 155 12.62 -30.60 -23.79
CA CYS A 155 12.11 -31.22 -25.01
C CYS A 155 13.33 -31.66 -25.83
N GLY A 156 13.45 -32.96 -26.07
CA GLY A 156 14.53 -33.54 -26.85
C GLY A 156 14.40 -33.22 -28.34
N SER A 157 15.53 -33.24 -29.05
CA SER A 157 15.87 -34.38 -29.92
C SER A 157 16.91 -33.98 -30.97
N ARG A 158 17.79 -34.95 -31.24
CA ARG A 158 18.41 -35.25 -32.53
C ARG A 158 19.38 -34.23 -33.12
N GLY A 159 20.66 -34.56 -32.94
CA GLY A 159 21.70 -34.16 -33.88
C GLY A 159 21.45 -34.73 -35.28
N ARG A 160 21.74 -33.92 -36.29
CA ARG A 160 22.14 -34.38 -37.62
C ARG A 160 22.74 -33.21 -38.42
N GLY A 161 24.04 -33.31 -38.66
CA GLY A 161 24.64 -33.09 -39.97
C GLY A 161 24.48 -31.71 -40.61
N SER A 162 25.47 -30.87 -40.37
CA SER A 162 25.93 -29.78 -41.22
C SER A 162 26.04 -30.18 -42.71
N ARG A 163 25.24 -29.56 -43.57
CA ARG A 163 25.53 -29.40 -45.01
C ARG A 163 25.12 -28.01 -45.47
N GLY A 164 26.06 -27.39 -46.17
CA GLY A 164 26.14 -25.94 -46.33
C GLY A 164 25.12 -25.31 -47.27
N TYR A 165 25.09 -23.99 -47.21
CA TYR A 165 24.59 -23.17 -48.29
C TYR A 165 25.42 -21.90 -48.40
N ARG A 166 26.01 -21.70 -49.59
CA ARG A 166 26.74 -20.49 -49.99
C ARG A 166 25.76 -19.37 -50.33
N PRO A 167 26.18 -18.10 -50.18
CA PRO A 167 25.29 -16.97 -50.37
C PRO A 167 25.11 -16.66 -51.87
N ARG A 168 23.88 -16.33 -52.27
CA ARG A 168 23.63 -15.54 -53.48
C ARG A 168 23.16 -14.15 -53.07
N ARG A 169 24.01 -13.16 -53.33
CA ARG A 169 23.59 -11.76 -53.46
C ARG A 169 22.83 -11.62 -54.78
N HIS A 170 21.75 -10.85 -54.79
CA HIS A 170 21.50 -9.82 -55.80
C HIS A 170 20.41 -8.85 -55.30
N PRO A 171 20.34 -7.62 -55.86
CA PRO A 171 19.92 -6.40 -55.17
C PRO A 171 18.66 -5.75 -55.80
N ARG A 172 18.27 -4.58 -55.25
CA ARG A 172 17.37 -3.54 -55.82
C ARG A 172 15.89 -3.99 -55.87
N GLU A 173 14.86 -3.16 -55.81
CA GLU A 173 14.59 -1.71 -55.73
C GLU A 173 13.07 -1.59 -55.49
N GLY A 174 12.58 -0.41 -55.07
CA GLY A 174 11.15 -0.08 -54.93
C GLY A 174 10.87 0.43 -53.52
N ARG A 175 11.00 1.72 -53.17
CA ARG A 175 10.44 2.96 -53.75
C ARG A 175 8.91 2.94 -53.89
N ASP A 176 8.34 4.05 -53.39
CA ASP A 176 7.01 4.62 -53.64
C ASP A 176 5.87 4.06 -52.75
N ALA A 177 4.97 4.83 -52.13
CA ALA A 177 4.67 6.27 -52.06
C ALA A 177 3.76 6.47 -50.82
N CYS A 178 3.92 7.51 -49.99
CA CYS A 178 3.25 8.82 -50.10
C CYS A 178 1.80 8.79 -50.62
N HIS A 179 0.81 9.03 -49.73
CA HIS A 179 -0.26 10.04 -49.85
C HIS A 179 -1.55 9.66 -49.10
N ARG A 180 -1.95 10.47 -48.10
CA ARG A 180 -3.19 11.31 -48.03
C ARG A 180 -3.29 11.88 -46.61
N ALA A 181 -3.06 13.17 -46.36
CA ALA A 181 -3.80 14.38 -46.76
C ALA A 181 -5.21 14.49 -46.14
N GLY A 182 -5.46 15.59 -45.40
CA GLY A 182 -6.77 16.02 -44.90
C GLY A 182 -6.71 16.62 -43.48
N SER A 183 -6.12 17.81 -43.24
CA SER A 183 -6.76 19.14 -43.29
C SER A 183 -7.66 19.50 -42.08
N ARG A 184 -7.15 20.44 -41.27
CA ARG A 184 -7.77 21.37 -40.27
C ARG A 184 -9.00 22.16 -40.82
N PRO A 185 -9.63 23.17 -40.13
CA PRO A 185 -9.66 23.63 -38.72
C PRO A 185 -11.07 24.06 -38.16
N ALA A 186 -11.09 24.42 -36.87
CA ALA A 186 -11.77 25.55 -36.22
C ALA A 186 -13.22 25.98 -36.59
N HIS A 187 -14.10 25.89 -35.59
CA HIS A 187 -15.24 26.77 -35.33
C HIS A 187 -15.44 26.76 -33.80
N ARG A 188 -15.80 27.81 -33.06
CA ARG A 188 -15.98 29.24 -33.29
C ARG A 188 -16.05 29.85 -31.88
N ARG A 189 -15.37 30.97 -31.64
CA ARG A 189 -15.63 31.86 -30.49
C ARG A 189 -17.07 32.39 -30.54
N ARG A 190 -17.62 32.69 -29.35
CA ARG A 190 -18.60 33.75 -28.95
C ARG A 190 -19.44 33.19 -27.79
N THR A 191 -19.77 33.86 -26.69
CA THR A 191 -19.74 35.29 -26.33
C THR A 191 -19.91 35.41 -24.82
N ARG A 192 -19.26 36.43 -24.24
CA ARG A 192 -19.53 36.95 -22.90
C ARG A 192 -21.00 37.32 -22.75
N HIS A 193 -21.64 36.96 -21.64
CA HIS A 193 -22.75 37.74 -21.09
C HIS A 193 -22.30 38.34 -19.76
N ALA A 194 -21.97 39.62 -19.82
CA ALA A 194 -21.97 40.49 -18.65
C ALA A 194 -23.43 40.79 -18.30
N GLY A 195 -23.84 40.46 -17.08
CA GLY A 195 -25.06 40.93 -16.45
C GLY A 195 -24.69 41.97 -15.40
N ARG A 196 -24.91 43.25 -15.73
CA ARG A 196 -24.82 44.42 -14.86
C ARG A 196 -26.26 44.90 -14.64
N ALA A 197 -26.68 45.03 -13.38
CA ALA A 197 -27.63 46.03 -12.83
C ALA A 197 -28.18 45.49 -11.49
N ASP A 198 -27.98 46.13 -10.33
CA ASP A 198 -28.48 47.43 -9.83
C ASP A 198 -29.74 47.24 -8.96
N ALA A 199 -29.68 47.75 -7.72
CA ALA A 199 -30.76 48.06 -6.76
C ALA A 199 -30.19 47.95 -5.32
N ARG A 200 -29.74 49.03 -4.66
CA ARG A 200 -30.54 50.01 -3.90
C ARG A 200 -31.72 49.40 -3.12
N SER A 201 -31.57 49.27 -1.81
CA SER A 201 -32.50 49.89 -0.84
C SER A 201 -32.09 49.65 0.62
N ARG A 202 -31.92 50.78 1.31
CA ARG A 202 -32.18 51.05 2.74
C ARG A 202 -31.29 50.42 3.80
#